data_AF-A0A843CJJ3-F1
#
_entry.id   AF-A0A843CJJ3-F1
#
_cell.length_a   1.000
_cell.length_b   1.000
_cell.length_c   1.000
_cell.angle_alpha   90.00
_cell.angle_beta   90.00
_cell.angle_gamma   90.00
#
_symmetry.space_group_name_H-M   'P 1'
#
loop_
_entity.id
_entity.type
_entity.pdbx_description
1 polymer ?
#
loop_
_entity_poly.entity_id
_entity_poly.type
_entity_poly.pdbx_seq_one_letter_code
_entity_poly.pdbx_strand_id
1 'polypeptide(L)' 'MKKSELRKLMQEYKNLKLKKHNRYDLSQNHKISEKLKEIKHQYFHETGNDIESDLKIKH' A
#
# COMPACT_ATOMS: atom_id res chain seq x y z
N MET A 1 -5.91 13.78 6.30
CA MET A 1 -6.04 12.52 7.07
C MET A 1 -5.43 12.71 8.46
N LYS A 2 -6.00 12.13 9.51
CA LYS A 2 -5.37 12.13 10.84
C LYS A 2 -4.16 11.18 10.86
N LYS A 3 -3.18 11.44 11.74
CA LYS A 3 -1.99 10.56 11.90
C LYS A 3 -2.35 9.09 12.17
N SER A 4 -3.44 8.82 12.89
CA SER A 4 -3.95 7.47 13.14
C SER A 4 -4.47 6.79 11.87
N GLU A 5 -5.06 7.54 10.94
CA GLU A 5 -5.55 7.03 9.67
C GLU A 5 -4.40 6.74 8.71
N LEU A 6 -3.37 7.59 8.66
CA LEU A 6 -2.15 7.33 7.88
C LEU A 6 -1.47 6.03 8.34
N ARG A 7 -1.39 5.78 9.65
CA ARG A 7 -0.84 4.52 10.18
C ARG A 7 -1.67 3.30 9.76
N LYS A 8 -2.99 3.41 9.75
CA LYS A 8 -3.88 2.34 9.25
C LYS A 8 -3.66 2.10 7.76
N LEU A 9 -3.55 3.17 6.98
CA LEU A 9 -3.29 3.13 5.53
C LEU A 9 -1.95 2.41 5.23
N MET A 10 -0.90 2.75 5.98
CA MET A 10 0.41 2.09 5.93
C MET A 10 0.34 0.59 6.28
N GLN A 11 -0.44 0.23 7.30
CA GLN A 11 -0.61 -1.15 7.69
C GLN A 11 -1.41 -1.95 6.66
N GLU A 12 -2.44 -1.33 6.06
CA GLU A 12 -3.21 -1.91 4.96
C GLU A 12 -2.32 -2.17 3.74
N TYR A 13 -1.46 -1.21 3.37
CA TYR A 13 -0.49 -1.37 2.29
C TYR A 13 0.44 -2.57 2.50
N LYS A 14 1.02 -2.71 3.70
CA LYS A 14 1.87 -3.85 4.06
C LYS A 14 1.13 -5.18 3.94
N ASN A 15 -0.08 -5.26 4.47
CA ASN A 15 -0.90 -6.46 4.42
C ASN A 15 -1.27 -6.85 2.98
N LEU A 16 -1.59 -5.88 2.12
CA LEU A 16 -1.88 -6.11 0.71
C LEU A 16 -0.64 -6.57 -0.06
N LYS A 17 0.54 -6.00 0.22
CA LYS A 17 1.81 -6.41 -0.41
C LYS A 17 2.16 -7.86 -0.05
N LEU A 18 1.96 -8.26 1.20
CA LEU A 18 2.12 -9.66 1.65
C LEU A 18 1.11 -10.60 0.97
N LYS A 19 -0.17 -10.20 0.89
CA LYS A 19 -1.21 -10.98 0.21
C LYS A 19 -0.92 -11.17 -1.27
N LYS A 20 -0.35 -10.16 -1.96
CA LYS A 20 0.08 -10.26 -3.36
C LYS A 20 1.15 -11.33 -3.55
N HIS A 21 2.10 -11.44 -2.63
CA HIS A 21 3.21 -12.40 -2.72
C HIS A 21 2.74 -13.86 -2.54
N ASN A 22 1.70 -14.10 -1.75
CA ASN A 22 1.24 -15.45 -1.39
C ASN A 22 0.15 -16.02 -2.31
N ARG A 23 -0.29 -15.32 -3.36
CA ARG A 23 -1.39 -15.78 -4.24
C ARG A 23 -0.91 -16.22 -5.62
N TYR A 24 -1.33 -17.43 -6.00
CA TYR A 24 -1.13 -18.01 -7.32
C TYR A 24 -2.08 -17.45 -8.39
N ASP A 25 -3.21 -16.87 -7.99
CA ASP A 25 -4.23 -16.36 -8.93
C ASP A 25 -3.93 -14.95 -9.47
N LEU A 26 -3.75 -14.85 -10.79
CA LEU A 26 -3.41 -13.62 -11.52
C LEU A 26 -4.51 -12.54 -11.46
N SER A 27 -5.79 -12.93 -11.45
CA SER A 27 -6.93 -12.00 -11.42
C SER A 27 -7.02 -11.29 -10.06
N GLN A 28 -6.82 -12.03 -8.97
CA GLN A 28 -6.72 -11.47 -7.63
C GLN A 28 -5.48 -10.58 -7.46
N ASN A 29 -4.36 -10.92 -8.11
CA ASN A 29 -3.17 -10.09 -8.11
C ASN A 29 -3.38 -8.74 -8.82
N HIS A 30 -4.17 -8.69 -9.89
CA HIS A 30 -4.54 -7.43 -10.54
C HIS A 30 -5.31 -6.52 -9.58
N LYS A 31 -6.38 -7.03 -8.95
CA LYS A 31 -7.19 -6.28 -7.97
C LYS A 31 -6.36 -5.76 -6.79
N ILE A 32 -5.46 -6.60 -6.26
CA ILE A 32 -4.56 -6.18 -5.17
C ILE A 32 -3.60 -5.09 -5.66
N SER A 33 -3.10 -5.20 -6.90
CA SER A 33 -2.18 -4.21 -7.46
C SER A 33 -2.83 -2.85 -7.70
N GLU A 34 -4.09 -2.82 -8.13
CA GLU A 34 -4.85 -1.57 -8.25
C GLU A 34 -5.08 -0.93 -6.87
N LYS A 35 -5.48 -1.73 -5.89
CA LYS A 35 -5.68 -1.23 -4.52
C LYS A 35 -4.38 -0.69 -3.89
N LEU A 36 -3.24 -1.31 -4.18
CA LEU A 36 -1.92 -0.80 -3.76
C LEU A 36 -1.58 0.54 -4.43
N LYS A 37 -1.93 0.74 -5.71
CA LYS A 37 -1.73 2.03 -6.40
C LYS A 37 -2.61 3.11 -5.80
N GLU A 38 -3.86 2.80 -5.49
CA GLU A 38 -4.80 3.75 -4.89
C GLU A 38 -4.30 4.24 -3.53
N ILE A 39 -3.84 3.31 -2.68
CA ILE A 39 -3.23 3.63 -1.38
C ILE A 39 -1.97 4.50 -1.53
N LYS A 40 -1.10 4.19 -2.50
CA LYS A 40 0.09 5.01 -2.78
C LYS A 40 -0.29 6.45 -3.15
N HIS A 41 -1.24 6.60 -4.07
CA HIS A 41 -1.69 7.91 -4.53
C HIS A 41 -2.29 8.72 -3.37
N GLN A 42 -3.14 8.09 -2.56
CA GLN A 42 -3.73 8.73 -1.40
C GLN A 42 -2.68 9.12 -0.36
N TYR A 43 -1.72 8.25 -0.05
CA TYR A 43 -0.66 8.57 0.90
C TYR A 43 0.23 9.73 0.40
N PHE A 44 0.58 9.73 -0.89
CA PHE A 44 1.36 10.81 -1.50
C PHE A 44 0.60 12.13 -1.49
N HIS A 45 -0.69 12.12 -1.83
CA HIS A 45 -1.53 13.31 -1.77
C HIS A 45 -1.56 13.93 -0.36
N GLU A 46 -1.63 13.09 0.68
CA GLU A 46 -1.74 13.55 2.05
C GLU A 46 -0.41 13.93 2.71
N THR A 47 0.71 13.34 2.28
CA THR A 47 2.01 13.46 2.97
C THR A 47 3.11 14.07 2.12
N GLY A 48 2.94 14.14 0.80
CA GLY A 48 3.98 14.51 -0.17
C GLY A 48 5.08 13.46 -0.33
N ASN A 49 4.99 12.32 0.36
CA ASN A 49 5.99 11.26 0.35
C ASN A 49 5.45 9.96 -0.25
N ASP A 50 6.33 9.15 -0.83
CA ASP A 50 5.96 7.79 -1.24
C ASP A 50 5.89 6.86 -0.01
N ILE A 51 4.80 6.09 0.06
CA ILE A 51 4.54 5.19 1.19
C ILE A 51 5.62 4.11 1.35
N GLU A 52 6.28 3.68 0.27
CA GLU A 52 7.35 2.68 0.33
C GLU A 52 8.63 3.27 0.93
N SER A 53 8.90 4.54 0.65
CA SER A 53 10.01 5.28 1.26
C SER A 53 9.83 5.40 2.76
N ASP A 54 8.62 5.77 3.20
CA ASP A 54 8.28 5.92 4.63
C ASP A 54 8.29 4.57 5.37
N LEU A 55 7.84 3.51 4.70
CA LEU A 55 7.89 2.16 5.25
C LEU A 55 9.30 1.57 5.29
N LYS A 56 10.32 2.27 4.78
CA LYS A 56 11.71 1.79 4.60
C LYS A 56 11.77 0.42 3.93
N ILE A 57 10.80 0.11 3.07
CA ILE A 57 10.81 -1.15 2.33
C ILE A 57 11.85 -0.97 1.22
N LYS A 58 13.11 -1.29 1.52
CA LYS A 58 14.15 -1.39 0.50
C LYS A 58 13.71 -2.44 -0.54
N HIS A 59 13.81 -2.04 -1.80
CA HIS A 59 13.53 -2.87 -2.97
C HIS A 59 14.50 -4.05 -3.05
#